data_AF-A0A9D6FBY8-F1
#
_entry.id   AF-A0A9D6FBY8-F1
#
_cell.length_a   1.000
_cell.length_b   1.000
_cell.length_c   1.000
_cell.angle_alpha   90.00
_cell.angle_beta   90.00
_cell.angle_gamma   90.00
#
_symmetry.space_group_name_H-M   'P 1'
#
loop_
_entity.id
_entity.type
_entity.pdbx_description
1 polymer ?
#
loop_
_entity_poly.entity_id
_entity_poly.type
_entity_poly.pdbx_seq_one_letter_code
_entity_poly.pdbx_strand_id
1 'polypeptide(L)'
;MLLIHRLFIKTALVYLVLGAMAGAWMLLRQAGAPLPEIANLATVHIHLLGLGFFMMMVCGVALWMFPRKSGETREEAARDLLAWTTYYLITIGLAVRCLALLLPAVLGNVVLGGSAVVQAAGVASFAIAIWPRVYLPGGNEPGRRSKSG
;
A
#
# COMPACT_ATOMS: atom_id res chain seq x y z
N MET A 1 11.12 -9.94 -10.62
CA MET A 1 10.11 -9.04 -10.00
C MET A 1 8.95 -8.84 -10.96
N LEU A 2 7.73 -9.15 -10.54
CA LEU A 2 6.50 -9.06 -11.34
C LEU A 2 6.05 -7.61 -11.51
N LEU A 3 5.17 -7.35 -12.48
CA LEU A 3 4.65 -6.01 -12.77
C LEU A 3 3.98 -5.38 -11.54
N ILE A 4 3.13 -6.14 -10.84
CA ILE A 4 2.37 -5.65 -9.69
C ILE A 4 3.28 -5.14 -8.56
N HIS A 5 4.37 -5.85 -8.26
CA HIS A 5 5.33 -5.39 -7.23
C HIS A 5 5.97 -4.05 -7.62
N ARG A 6 6.26 -3.86 -8.91
CA ARG A 6 6.85 -2.61 -9.41
C ARG A 6 5.84 -1.46 -9.32
N LEU A 7 4.55 -1.75 -9.54
CA LEU A 7 3.48 -0.76 -9.38
C LEU A 7 3.39 -0.28 -7.93
N PHE A 8 3.34 -1.20 -6.96
CA PHE A 8 3.35 -0.84 -5.53
C PHE A 8 4.50 0.10 -5.15
N ILE A 9 5.73 -0.23 -5.57
CA ILE A 9 6.89 0.61 -5.23
C ILE A 9 6.82 1.96 -5.95
N LYS A 10 6.45 1.99 -7.24
CA LYS A 10 6.31 3.24 -7.99
C LYS A 10 5.24 4.14 -7.38
N THR A 11 4.08 3.60 -7.02
CA THR A 11 3.02 4.39 -6.36
C THR A 11 3.42 4.84 -4.97
N ALA A 12 4.13 4.01 -4.19
CA ALA A 12 4.67 4.40 -2.90
C ALA A 12 5.57 5.64 -3.01
N LEU A 13 6.47 5.67 -4.00
CA LEU A 13 7.35 6.82 -4.24
C LEU A 13 6.57 8.06 -4.69
N VAL A 14 5.53 7.91 -5.50
CA VAL A 14 4.64 9.03 -5.84
C VAL A 14 3.98 9.60 -4.59
N TYR A 15 3.42 8.75 -3.72
CA TYR A 15 2.82 9.19 -2.48
C TYR A 15 3.82 9.80 -1.48
N LEU A 16 5.07 9.33 -1.48
CA LEU A 16 6.15 9.96 -0.71
C LEU A 16 6.37 11.41 -1.15
N VAL A 17 6.49 11.63 -2.47
CA VAL A 17 6.70 12.97 -3.01
C VAL A 17 5.50 13.87 -2.68
N LEU A 18 4.27 13.39 -2.91
CA LEU A 18 3.06 14.15 -2.59
C LEU A 18 2.95 14.47 -1.09
N GLY A 19 3.24 13.50 -0.23
CA GLY A 19 3.26 13.68 1.23
C GLY A 19 4.32 14.68 1.67
N ALA A 20 5.53 14.58 1.13
CA ALA A 20 6.61 15.53 1.40
C ALA A 20 6.25 16.95 0.94
N MET A 21 5.62 17.10 -0.23
CA MET A 21 5.12 18.39 -0.71
C MET A 21 4.05 18.97 0.21
N ALA A 22 3.11 18.17 0.70
CA ALA A 22 2.11 18.62 1.66
C ALA A 22 2.74 19.09 2.98
N GLY A 23 3.76 18.37 3.47
CA GLY A 23 4.51 18.78 4.67
C GLY A 23 5.30 20.07 4.46
N ALA A 24 5.97 20.19 3.31
CA ALA A 24 6.70 21.41 2.93
C ALA A 24 5.76 22.62 2.83
N TRP A 25 4.57 22.45 2.25
CA TRP A 25 3.55 23.51 2.18
C TRP A 25 3.16 24.03 3.56
N MET A 26 2.91 23.11 4.50
CA MET A 26 2.58 23.46 5.89
C MET A 26 3.72 24.22 6.58
N LEU A 27 4.96 23.76 6.40
CA LEU A 27 6.14 24.40 6.99
C LEU A 27 6.42 25.79 6.40
N LEU A 28 6.29 25.95 5.08
CA LEU A 28 6.46 27.25 4.42
C LEU A 28 5.43 28.26 4.93
N ARG A 29 4.16 27.84 5.09
CA ARG A 29 3.13 28.69 5.69
C ARG A 29 3.46 29.04 7.14
N GLN A 30 3.92 28.07 7.94
CA GLN A 30 4.33 28.30 9.32
C GLN A 30 5.52 29.28 9.41
N ALA A 31 6.41 29.28 8.42
CA ALA A 31 7.52 30.22 8.30
C ALA A 31 7.12 31.63 7.82
N GLY A 32 5.83 31.88 7.56
CA GLY A 32 5.30 33.18 7.15
C GLY A 32 5.16 33.39 5.65
N ALA A 33 5.30 32.34 4.82
CA ALA A 33 5.03 32.44 3.39
C ALA A 33 3.54 32.75 3.13
N PRO A 34 3.19 33.61 2.15
CA PRO A 34 1.81 34.00 1.84
C PRO A 34 1.08 32.89 1.06
N LEU A 35 0.98 31.70 1.65
CA LEU A 35 0.31 30.53 1.08
C LEU A 35 -1.11 30.38 1.64
N PRO A 36 -2.11 30.01 0.82
CA PRO A 36 -3.46 29.77 1.29
C PRO A 36 -3.52 28.57 2.24
N GLU A 37 -4.46 28.64 3.18
CA GLU A 37 -4.78 27.51 4.05
C GLU A 37 -5.53 26.44 3.26
N ILE A 38 -5.06 25.20 3.38
CA ILE A 38 -5.70 24.03 2.78
C ILE A 38 -6.32 23.23 3.92
N ALA A 39 -7.64 23.05 3.87
CA ALA A 39 -8.38 22.31 4.88
C ALA A 39 -7.84 20.88 5.03
N ASN A 40 -7.68 20.44 6.29
CA ASN A 40 -7.28 19.09 6.65
C ASN A 40 -5.95 18.60 6.05
N LEU A 41 -5.07 19.51 5.59
CA LEU A 41 -3.83 19.15 4.91
C LEU A 41 -2.90 18.29 5.79
N ALA A 42 -2.88 18.53 7.11
CA ALA A 42 -2.12 17.72 8.05
C ALA A 42 -2.58 16.24 8.05
N THR A 43 -3.90 16.02 8.07
CA THR A 43 -4.48 14.67 8.00
C THR A 43 -4.18 14.03 6.65
N VAL A 44 -4.28 14.78 5.55
CA VAL A 44 -3.91 14.30 4.19
C VAL A 44 -2.44 13.90 4.14
N HIS A 45 -1.53 14.73 4.66
CA HIS A 45 -0.11 14.47 4.75
C HIS A 45 0.20 13.15 5.46
N ILE A 46 -0.39 12.93 6.64
CA ILE A 46 -0.17 11.71 7.41
C ILE A 46 -0.66 10.47 6.67
N HIS A 47 -1.81 10.54 5.98
CA HIS A 47 -2.34 9.39 5.23
C HIS A 47 -1.55 9.12 3.95
N LEU A 48 -1.08 10.17 3.26
CA LEU A 48 -0.19 10.04 2.10
C LEU A 48 1.11 9.34 2.49
N LEU A 49 1.73 9.73 3.62
CA LEU A 49 2.96 9.09 4.07
C LEU A 49 2.73 7.69 4.67
N GLY A 50 1.73 7.53 5.54
CA GLY A 50 1.48 6.28 6.24
C GLY A 50 0.91 5.18 5.34
N LEU A 51 -0.23 5.45 4.69
CA LEU A 51 -0.93 4.45 3.87
C LEU A 51 -0.53 4.53 2.39
N GLY A 52 -0.14 5.71 1.91
CA GLY A 52 0.35 5.87 0.55
C GLY A 52 1.79 5.38 0.38
N PHE A 53 2.73 5.94 1.11
CA PHE A 53 4.15 5.58 0.99
C PHE A 53 4.47 4.30 1.77
N PHE A 54 4.41 4.34 3.10
CA PHE A 54 4.90 3.24 3.94
C PHE A 54 4.16 1.93 3.68
N MET A 55 2.82 1.93 3.72
CA MET A 55 2.04 0.71 3.50
C MET A 55 2.26 0.13 2.10
N MET A 56 2.20 0.93 1.03
CA MET A 56 2.44 0.43 -0.33
C MET A 56 3.86 -0.11 -0.51
N MET A 57 4.86 0.54 0.08
CA MET A 57 6.25 0.07 0.05
C MET A 57 6.37 -1.29 0.74
N VAL A 58 5.82 -1.42 1.96
CA VAL A 58 5.81 -2.67 2.73
C VAL A 58 5.09 -3.76 1.95
N CYS A 59 3.91 -3.51 1.40
CA CYS A 59 3.18 -4.49 0.60
C CYS A 59 3.98 -4.94 -0.63
N GLY A 60 4.52 -4.01 -1.40
CA GLY A 60 5.30 -4.31 -2.60
C GLY A 60 6.56 -5.12 -2.31
N VAL A 61 7.28 -4.76 -1.25
CA VAL A 61 8.50 -5.47 -0.82
C VAL A 61 8.15 -6.84 -0.22
N ALA A 62 7.14 -6.94 0.64
CA ALA A 62 6.74 -8.19 1.27
C ALA A 62 6.26 -9.22 0.24
N LEU A 63 5.43 -8.82 -0.73
CA LEU A 63 4.98 -9.70 -1.82
C LEU A 63 6.14 -10.19 -2.70
N TRP A 64 7.23 -9.42 -2.77
CA TRP A 64 8.44 -9.82 -3.48
C TRP A 64 9.36 -10.72 -2.66
N MET A 65 9.52 -10.44 -1.36
CA MET A 65 10.47 -11.10 -0.47
C MET A 65 9.95 -12.45 0.04
N PHE A 66 8.66 -12.52 0.41
CA PHE A 66 8.09 -13.75 0.95
C PHE A 66 7.87 -14.77 -0.18
N PRO A 67 8.38 -16.00 -0.02
CA PRO A 67 8.32 -17.01 -1.06
C PRO A 67 6.87 -17.42 -1.34
N ARG A 68 6.61 -17.74 -2.60
CA ARG A 68 5.33 -18.28 -3.06
C ARG A 68 5.29 -19.79 -2.85
N LYS A 69 4.11 -20.40 -2.99
CA LYS A 69 3.95 -21.86 -2.87
C LYS A 69 4.78 -22.57 -3.94
N SER A 70 5.37 -23.72 -3.59
CA SER A 70 6.12 -24.55 -4.54
C SER A 70 5.20 -25.03 -5.68
N GLY A 71 5.66 -24.90 -6.92
CA GLY A 71 4.90 -25.31 -8.11
C GLY A 71 4.04 -24.21 -8.77
N GLU A 72 3.97 -23.02 -8.19
CA GLU A 72 3.23 -21.91 -8.81
C GLU A 72 4.00 -21.29 -9.98
N THR A 73 3.34 -21.18 -11.13
CA THR A 73 3.92 -20.61 -12.35
C THR A 73 4.07 -19.09 -12.25
N ARG A 74 4.94 -18.51 -13.09
CA ARG A 74 5.15 -17.07 -13.15
C ARG A 74 3.89 -16.30 -13.61
N GLU A 75 3.04 -16.92 -14.41
CA GLU A 75 1.79 -16.34 -14.90
C GLU A 75 0.71 -16.30 -13.82
N GLU A 76 0.53 -17.39 -13.08
CA GLU A 76 -0.31 -17.42 -11.87
C GLU A 76 0.17 -16.38 -10.87
N ALA A 77 1.49 -16.25 -10.74
CA ALA A 77 2.08 -15.26 -9.86
C ALA A 77 1.79 -13.81 -10.27
N ALA A 78 1.74 -13.53 -11.58
CA ALA A 78 1.41 -12.21 -12.11
C ALA A 78 -0.07 -11.84 -11.91
N ARG A 79 -0.94 -12.85 -11.82
CA ARG A 79 -2.40 -12.71 -11.68
C ARG A 79 -2.90 -12.82 -10.25
N ASP A 80 -2.01 -12.68 -9.27
CA ASP A 80 -2.34 -12.74 -7.85
C ASP A 80 -3.47 -11.76 -7.50
N LEU A 81 -4.70 -12.30 -7.41
CA LEU A 81 -5.92 -11.51 -7.26
C LEU A 81 -5.92 -10.71 -5.96
N LEU A 82 -5.36 -11.27 -4.88
CA LEU A 82 -5.29 -10.59 -3.60
C LEU A 82 -4.29 -9.42 -3.66
N ALA A 83 -3.13 -9.60 -4.31
CA ALA A 83 -2.18 -8.50 -4.50
C ALA A 83 -2.79 -7.34 -5.29
N TRP A 84 -3.51 -7.63 -6.38
CA TRP A 84 -4.21 -6.61 -7.16
C TRP A 84 -5.36 -5.97 -6.39
N THR A 85 -6.12 -6.76 -5.62
CA THR A 85 -7.23 -6.25 -4.79
C THR A 85 -6.71 -5.30 -3.73
N THR A 86 -5.64 -5.66 -3.02
CA THR A 86 -4.93 -4.78 -2.08
C THR A 86 -4.51 -3.48 -2.76
N TYR A 87 -3.85 -3.58 -3.93
CA TYR A 87 -3.37 -2.41 -4.65
C TYR A 87 -4.51 -1.44 -4.97
N TYR A 88 -5.59 -1.93 -5.57
CA TYR A 88 -6.72 -1.07 -5.96
C TYR A 88 -7.46 -0.50 -4.74
N LEU A 89 -7.75 -1.31 -3.72
CA LEU A 89 -8.46 -0.84 -2.53
C LEU A 89 -7.66 0.22 -1.78
N ILE A 90 -6.35 0.03 -1.59
CA ILE A 90 -5.51 1.04 -0.93
C ILE A 90 -5.40 2.30 -1.81
N THR A 91 -5.10 2.16 -3.10
CA THR A 91 -4.93 3.31 -4.01
C THR A 91 -6.20 4.15 -4.13
N ILE A 92 -7.33 3.51 -4.45
CA ILE A 92 -8.62 4.18 -4.64
C ILE A 92 -9.12 4.73 -3.30
N GLY A 93 -9.07 3.92 -2.23
CA GLY A 93 -9.50 4.34 -0.91
C GLY A 93 -8.70 5.55 -0.41
N LEU A 94 -7.38 5.60 -0.68
CA LEU A 94 -6.55 6.74 -0.32
C LEU A 94 -6.87 7.98 -1.16
N ALA A 95 -7.03 7.81 -2.48
CA ALA A 95 -7.40 8.91 -3.37
C ALA A 95 -8.74 9.55 -2.95
N VAL A 96 -9.76 8.72 -2.71
CA VAL A 96 -11.08 9.19 -2.23
C VAL A 96 -10.96 9.87 -0.88
N ARG A 97 -10.16 9.33 0.06
CA ARG A 97 -9.93 9.95 1.37
C ARG A 97 -9.31 11.34 1.23
N CYS A 98 -8.25 11.47 0.42
CA CYS A 98 -7.60 12.76 0.18
C CYS A 98 -8.59 13.77 -0.42
N LEU A 99 -9.36 13.37 -1.43
CA LEU A 99 -10.38 14.23 -2.03
C LEU A 99 -11.46 14.63 -1.02
N ALA A 100 -11.94 13.70 -0.21
CA ALA A 100 -12.97 13.98 0.80
C ALA A 100 -12.50 14.95 1.89
N LEU A 101 -11.21 14.88 2.28
CA LEU A 101 -10.61 15.79 3.24
C LEU A 101 -10.33 17.17 2.66
N LEU A 102 -9.94 17.25 1.39
CA LEU A 102 -9.66 18.51 0.68
C LEU A 102 -10.95 19.22 0.25
N LEU A 103 -12.01 18.48 -0.03
CA LEU A 103 -13.30 18.98 -0.52
C LEU A 103 -14.45 18.53 0.39
N PRO A 104 -14.42 18.86 1.71
CA PRO A 104 -15.41 18.37 2.67
C PRO A 104 -16.83 18.85 2.32
N ALA A 105 -16.96 20.04 1.73
CA ALA A 105 -18.24 20.61 1.30
C ALA A 105 -18.89 19.85 0.12
N VAL A 106 -18.11 19.10 -0.66
CA VAL A 106 -18.58 18.39 -1.86
C VAL A 106 -18.85 16.92 -1.56
N LEU A 107 -17.92 16.25 -0.86
CA LEU A 107 -17.97 14.80 -0.66
C LEU A 107 -18.58 14.38 0.68
N GLY A 108 -18.48 15.24 1.70
CA GLY A 108 -19.07 14.99 3.02
C GLY A 108 -18.49 13.78 3.79
N ASN A 109 -19.00 13.58 5.00
CA ASN A 109 -18.47 12.60 5.95
C ASN A 109 -18.78 11.15 5.58
N VAL A 110 -19.86 10.89 4.83
CA VAL A 110 -20.22 9.52 4.39
C VAL A 110 -19.17 8.96 3.43
N VAL A 111 -18.73 9.78 2.45
CA VAL A 111 -17.66 9.38 1.52
C VAL A 111 -16.33 9.20 2.26
N LEU A 112 -16.03 10.08 3.21
CA LEU A 112 -14.85 9.93 4.07
C LEU A 112 -14.87 8.62 4.87
N GLY A 113 -16.02 8.28 5.46
CA GLY A 113 -16.23 7.01 6.16
C GLY A 113 -16.07 5.80 5.23
N GLY A 114 -16.71 5.83 4.06
CA GLY A 114 -16.59 4.79 3.04
C GLY A 114 -15.14 4.57 2.59
N SER A 115 -14.38 5.64 2.39
CA SER A 115 -12.96 5.54 2.03
C SER A 115 -12.12 4.84 3.11
N ALA A 116 -12.51 4.93 4.38
CA ALA A 116 -11.84 4.25 5.48
C ALA A 116 -12.09 2.75 5.43
N VAL A 117 -13.33 2.35 5.19
CA VAL A 117 -13.73 0.94 5.04
C VAL A 117 -13.03 0.31 3.84
N VAL A 118 -12.96 1.01 2.71
CA VAL A 118 -12.25 0.56 1.51
C VAL A 118 -10.76 0.35 1.79
N GLN A 119 -10.10 1.28 2.48
CA GLN A 119 -8.69 1.10 2.85
C GLN A 119 -8.48 -0.05 3.83
N ALA A 120 -9.35 -0.18 4.84
CA ALA A 120 -9.30 -1.29 5.79
C ALA A 120 -9.46 -2.65 5.09
N ALA A 121 -10.38 -2.75 4.13
CA ALA A 121 -10.53 -3.94 3.30
C ALA A 121 -9.27 -4.22 2.44
N GLY A 122 -8.59 -3.19 1.95
CA GLY A 122 -7.32 -3.33 1.23
C GLY A 122 -6.20 -3.90 2.10
N VAL A 123 -6.08 -3.39 3.34
CA VAL A 123 -5.14 -3.90 4.35
C VAL A 123 -5.49 -5.34 4.75
N ALA A 124 -6.76 -5.64 4.97
CA ALA A 124 -7.22 -7.00 5.26
C ALA A 124 -6.90 -7.96 4.12
N SER A 125 -7.12 -7.54 2.86
CA SER A 125 -6.78 -8.33 1.67
C SER A 125 -5.28 -8.65 1.63
N PHE A 126 -4.44 -7.69 2.01
CA PHE A 126 -2.99 -7.91 2.08
C PHE A 126 -2.61 -8.89 3.19
N ALA A 127 -3.20 -8.72 4.39
CA ALA A 127 -2.96 -9.61 5.51
C ALA A 127 -3.32 -11.05 5.14
N ILE A 128 -4.47 -11.27 4.51
CA ILE A 128 -4.88 -12.59 4.01
C ILE A 128 -3.88 -13.15 2.98
N ALA A 129 -3.37 -12.31 2.08
CA ALA A 129 -2.41 -12.72 1.06
C ALA A 129 -1.06 -13.15 1.63
N ILE A 130 -0.58 -12.46 2.67
CA ILE A 130 0.77 -12.64 3.22
C ILE A 130 0.81 -13.63 4.38
N TRP A 131 -0.28 -13.78 5.15
CA TRP A 131 -0.37 -14.67 6.31
C TRP A 131 0.17 -16.10 6.07
N PRO A 132 -0.21 -16.82 4.99
CA PRO A 132 0.32 -18.15 4.73
C PRO A 132 1.78 -18.17 4.29
N ARG A 133 2.34 -17.01 3.87
CA ARG A 133 3.74 -16.90 3.41
C ARG A 133 4.71 -16.61 4.55
N VAL A 134 4.22 -16.04 5.66
CA VAL A 134 5.02 -15.80 6.88
C VAL A 134 5.30 -17.12 7.60
N TYR A 135 4.32 -18.03 7.64
CA TYR A 135 4.44 -19.35 8.26
C TYR A 135 4.74 -20.44 7.23
N LEU A 136 5.99 -20.51 6.79
CA LEU A 136 6.55 -21.73 6.19
C LEU A 136 7.64 -22.34 7.09
N PRO A 137 7.31 -22.95 8.25
CA PRO A 137 8.17 -23.96 8.88
C PRO A 137 8.12 -25.25 8.04
N GLY A 138 9.27 -25.65 7.48
CA GLY A 138 9.43 -26.85 6.65
C GLY A 138 9.72 -26.49 5.19
N GLY A 139 10.97 -26.40 4.73
CA GLY A 139 11.99 -27.39 5.06
C GLY A 139 11.58 -28.79 4.58
N ASN A 140 10.70 -28.89 3.58
CA ASN A 140 10.71 -30.06 2.72
C ASN A 140 12.03 -29.97 1.95
N GLU A 141 13.11 -30.50 2.50
CA GLU A 141 14.26 -30.90 1.71
C GLU A 141 13.98 -32.29 1.13
N PRO A 142 13.41 -32.44 -0.08
CA PRO A 142 13.64 -33.65 -0.87
C PRO A 142 15.08 -33.57 -1.42
N GLY A 143 16.06 -33.63 -0.51
CA GLY A 143 17.48 -33.38 -0.80
C GLY A 143 18.43 -34.32 -0.08
N ARG A 144 18.03 -34.95 1.04
CA ARG A 144 18.84 -36.01 1.66
C ARG A 144 18.65 -37.31 0.87
N ARG A 145 19.20 -37.35 -0.35
CA ARG A 145 19.50 -38.60 -1.04
C ARG A 145 20.33 -39.45 -0.08
N SER A 146 19.76 -40.59 0.31
CA SER A 146 20.49 -41.70 0.91
C SER A 146 21.76 -41.92 0.09
N LYS A 147 22.92 -41.60 0.67
CA LYS A 147 24.19 -42.16 0.19
C LYS A 147 24.25 -43.59 0.73
N SER A 148 23.59 -44.50 0.02
CA SER A 148 23.95 -45.91 0.03
C SER A 148 24.92 -46.12 -1.12
N GLY A 149 26.19 -46.35 -0.78
CA GLY A 149 27.30 -46.62 -1.67
C GLY A 149 28.54 -46.82 -0.83
#